data_AF-A0A0F2QKJ6-F1
#
_entry.id   AF-A0A0F2QKJ6-F1
#
_cell.length_a   1.000
_cell.length_b   1.000
_cell.length_c   1.000
_cell.angle_alpha   90.00
_cell.angle_beta   90.00
_cell.angle_gamma   90.00
#
_symmetry.space_group_name_H-M   'P 1'
#
loop_
_entity.id
_entity.type
_entity.pdbx_description
1 polymer ?
#
loop_
_entity_poly.entity_id
_entity_poly.type
_entity_poly.pdbx_seq_one_letter_code
_entity_poly.pdbx_strand_id
1 'polypeptide(L)'
;MTDTEITHAGFCAIIGAPNAGKSTLTNALVGAKVAIVTHKVQTTRFPVRGVAQSGGTQIVLVDTPGIFAAKRRLDRAMVKAAWSGAEDADAVVHLIDAAAWVADAEGKETAAQKHSLVDDRRVIEQLQTSGRKAILALNKIDLFPHDKVLPIIAELNETGVYDEVHMISAENGDGVEKLELAIAARMPEGHALYPPDQVADLPMRLLASEVTREKLMLRLHQELPYQLMVETEAWEERDDGSVRVQQVIVVGRENHKSMVLGKGGQTIKDIGRMAREELSEMLDRKVHLFLFVKVDERWQERRESYQGLGLEFDV
;
A
#
# COMPACT_ATOMS: atom_id res chain seq x y z
N MET A 1 -11.27 -29.01 -1.33
CA MET A 1 -10.10 -28.47 -0.60
C MET A 1 -10.37 -28.76 0.86
N THR A 2 -9.50 -29.52 1.51
CA THR A 2 -9.62 -29.81 2.94
C THR A 2 -9.56 -28.49 3.69
N ASP A 3 -10.57 -28.17 4.50
CA ASP A 3 -10.51 -27.10 5.49
C ASP A 3 -9.33 -27.41 6.41
N THR A 4 -8.17 -26.82 6.11
CA THR A 4 -7.03 -26.88 7.01
C THR A 4 -7.42 -26.02 8.20
N GLU A 5 -7.61 -26.65 9.36
CA GLU A 5 -7.95 -25.93 10.59
C GLU A 5 -6.86 -24.91 10.90
N ILE A 6 -7.26 -23.63 11.03
CA ILE A 6 -6.35 -22.55 11.41
C ILE A 6 -6.06 -22.69 12.91
N THR A 7 -4.78 -22.90 13.23
CA THR A 7 -4.26 -23.09 14.58
C THR A 7 -3.37 -21.94 15.05
N HIS A 8 -2.95 -21.08 14.12
CA HIS A 8 -2.15 -19.89 14.39
C HIS A 8 -2.74 -18.72 13.61
N ALA A 9 -2.84 -17.54 14.24
CA ALA A 9 -3.31 -16.36 13.56
C ALA A 9 -2.78 -15.08 14.20
N GLY A 10 -2.36 -14.11 13.39
CA GLY A 10 -1.82 -12.85 13.87
C GLY A 10 -1.73 -11.77 12.82
N PHE A 11 -1.20 -10.62 13.22
CA PHE A 11 -0.99 -9.46 12.36
C PHE A 11 0.47 -9.32 11.96
N CYS A 12 0.73 -9.01 10.69
CA CYS A 12 2.05 -8.69 10.19
C CYS A 12 2.05 -7.31 9.54
N ALA A 13 2.77 -6.35 10.12
CA ALA A 13 2.93 -5.02 9.54
C ALA A 13 4.03 -5.02 8.48
N ILE A 14 3.72 -4.52 7.28
CA ILE A 14 4.71 -4.27 6.23
C ILE A 14 5.03 -2.79 6.22
N ILE A 15 6.25 -2.44 6.62
CA ILE A 15 6.75 -1.06 6.71
C ILE A 15 7.93 -0.83 5.76
N GLY A 16 8.23 0.43 5.46
CA GLY A 16 9.36 0.80 4.59
C GLY A 16 9.10 2.09 3.82
N ALA A 17 10.12 2.58 3.13
CA ALA A 17 10.05 3.81 2.33
C ALA A 17 8.93 3.76 1.26
N PRO A 18 8.43 4.92 0.80
CA PRO A 18 7.56 4.99 -0.38
C PRO A 18 8.19 4.26 -1.57
N ASN A 19 7.38 3.57 -2.38
CA ASN A 19 7.81 2.80 -3.56
C ASN A 19 8.74 1.59 -3.29
N ALA A 20 8.97 1.18 -2.04
CA ALA A 20 9.68 -0.07 -1.72
C ALA A 20 8.96 -1.34 -2.23
N GLY A 21 7.68 -1.23 -2.60
CA GLY A 21 6.88 -2.34 -3.15
C GLY A 21 5.96 -3.03 -2.14
N LYS A 22 5.57 -2.33 -1.05
CA LYS A 22 4.74 -2.89 0.04
C LYS A 22 3.42 -3.45 -0.47
N SER A 23 2.63 -2.64 -1.18
CA SER A 23 1.35 -3.07 -1.75
C SER A 23 1.51 -4.19 -2.79
N THR A 24 2.62 -4.22 -3.54
CA THR A 24 2.94 -5.33 -4.46
C THR A 24 3.16 -6.62 -3.67
N LEU A 25 3.94 -6.58 -2.59
CA LEU A 25 4.15 -7.72 -1.72
C LEU A 25 2.86 -8.18 -1.04
N THR A 26 2.03 -7.25 -0.54
CA THR A 26 0.73 -7.58 0.04
C THR A 26 -0.16 -8.31 -0.97
N ASN A 27 -0.27 -7.81 -2.19
CA ASN A 27 -1.05 -8.46 -3.24
C ASN A 27 -0.49 -9.86 -3.58
N ALA A 28 0.83 -10.01 -3.63
CA ALA A 28 1.48 -11.29 -3.91
C ALA A 28 1.21 -12.33 -2.81
N LEU A 29 1.31 -11.94 -1.54
CA LEU A 29 1.04 -12.82 -0.39
C LEU A 29 -0.44 -13.19 -0.24
N VAL A 30 -1.35 -12.25 -0.56
CA VAL A 30 -2.80 -12.53 -0.55
C VAL A 30 -3.23 -13.35 -1.76
N GLY A 31 -2.51 -13.26 -2.88
CA GLY A 31 -2.89 -13.88 -4.15
C GLY A 31 -3.99 -13.11 -4.91
N ALA A 32 -4.36 -11.92 -4.46
CA ALA A 32 -5.35 -11.06 -5.10
C ALA A 32 -4.98 -9.57 -4.96
N LYS A 33 -5.50 -8.73 -5.86
CA LYS A 33 -5.26 -7.28 -5.81
C LYS A 33 -6.14 -6.64 -4.72
N VAL A 34 -5.59 -6.50 -3.52
CA VAL A 34 -6.25 -5.89 -2.35
C VAL A 34 -5.75 -4.47 -2.07
N ALA A 35 -4.58 -4.09 -2.60
CA ALA A 35 -4.00 -2.77 -2.51
C ALA A 35 -3.61 -2.22 -3.89
N ILE A 36 -3.66 -0.89 -4.03
CA ILE A 36 -3.24 -0.17 -5.25
C ILE A 36 -1.72 -0.30 -5.45
N VAL A 37 -1.28 -0.43 -6.70
CA VAL A 37 0.14 -0.43 -7.06
C VAL A 37 0.42 0.65 -8.11
N THR A 38 1.33 1.59 -7.80
CA THR A 38 1.83 2.58 -8.76
C THR A 38 3.24 3.03 -8.42
N HIS A 39 3.97 3.51 -9.43
CA HIS A 39 5.30 4.09 -9.30
C HIS A 39 5.29 5.50 -8.65
N LYS A 40 4.10 6.10 -8.47
CA LYS A 40 3.95 7.36 -7.75
C LYS A 40 4.12 7.13 -6.25
N VAL A 41 4.78 8.04 -5.56
CA VAL A 41 4.90 7.97 -4.09
C VAL A 41 3.54 8.16 -3.41
N GLN A 42 3.44 7.86 -2.12
CA GLN A 42 2.21 8.05 -1.33
C GLN A 42 0.99 7.31 -1.92
N THR A 43 1.20 6.08 -2.40
CA THR A 43 0.13 5.21 -2.89
C THR A 43 -0.81 4.87 -1.76
N THR A 44 -0.36 4.18 -0.71
CA THR A 44 -1.18 3.78 0.43
C THR A 44 -1.36 4.95 1.39
N ARG A 45 -2.60 5.39 1.62
CA ARG A 45 -2.93 6.49 2.54
C ARG A 45 -3.51 6.02 3.86
N PHE A 46 -3.97 4.79 3.94
CA PHE A 46 -4.52 4.21 5.15
C PHE A 46 -4.10 2.74 5.24
N PRO A 47 -4.05 2.15 6.45
CA PRO A 47 -3.73 0.75 6.61
C PRO A 47 -4.74 -0.13 5.86
N VAL A 48 -4.26 -0.92 4.90
CA VAL A 48 -5.08 -1.95 4.23
C VAL A 48 -4.76 -3.29 4.87
N ARG A 49 -5.80 -4.02 5.30
CA ARG A 49 -5.66 -5.38 5.83
C ARG A 49 -5.92 -6.39 4.72
N GLY A 50 -4.87 -7.08 4.31
CA GLY A 50 -4.95 -8.25 3.43
C GLY A 50 -4.87 -9.53 4.25
N VAL A 51 -5.65 -10.55 3.91
CA VAL A 51 -5.63 -11.83 4.61
C VAL A 51 -4.95 -12.86 3.73
N ALA A 52 -3.83 -13.39 4.21
CA ALA A 52 -3.09 -14.48 3.58
C ALA A 52 -3.18 -15.74 4.44
N GLN A 53 -2.95 -16.90 3.82
CA GLN A 53 -2.96 -18.19 4.50
C GLN A 53 -1.75 -19.02 4.09
N SER A 54 -1.01 -19.49 5.09
CA SER A 54 0.15 -20.35 4.89
C SER A 54 -0.03 -21.62 5.73
N GLY A 55 -0.46 -22.72 5.09
CA GLY A 55 -0.77 -23.97 5.79
C GLY A 55 -1.90 -23.80 6.82
N GLY A 56 -1.61 -24.09 8.09
CA GLY A 56 -2.55 -23.93 9.21
C GLY A 56 -2.49 -22.55 9.90
N THR A 57 -1.88 -21.55 9.24
CA THR A 57 -1.64 -20.21 9.79
C THR A 57 -2.35 -19.14 8.97
N GLN A 58 -3.11 -18.26 9.62
CA GLN A 58 -3.68 -17.07 9.01
C GLN A 58 -2.82 -15.84 9.32
N ILE A 59 -2.45 -15.09 8.28
CA ILE A 59 -1.62 -13.89 8.39
C ILE A 59 -2.46 -12.69 7.95
N VAL A 60 -2.72 -11.77 8.87
CA VAL A 60 -3.36 -10.49 8.54
C VAL A 60 -2.28 -9.46 8.25
N LEU A 61 -2.01 -9.26 6.97
CA LEU A 61 -1.04 -8.30 6.47
C LEU A 61 -1.60 -6.89 6.60
N VAL A 62 -0.88 -6.03 7.31
CA VAL A 62 -1.19 -4.61 7.42
C VAL A 62 -0.28 -3.86 6.45
N ASP A 63 -0.77 -3.55 5.26
CA ASP A 63 -0.10 -2.66 4.31
C ASP A 63 -0.19 -1.23 4.85
N THR A 64 0.96 -0.69 5.27
CA THR A 64 1.03 0.63 5.86
C THR A 64 1.38 1.71 4.83
N PRO A 65 0.93 2.96 5.05
CA PRO A 65 1.49 4.10 4.33
C PRO A 65 3.02 4.09 4.37
N GLY A 66 3.67 4.53 3.29
CA GLY A 66 5.12 4.69 3.30
C GLY A 66 5.57 5.62 4.43
N ILE A 67 6.68 5.30 5.07
CA ILE A 67 7.26 6.14 6.13
C ILE A 67 8.21 7.14 5.47
N PHE A 68 7.95 8.44 5.64
CA PHE A 68 8.73 9.51 5.03
C PHE A 68 8.69 10.79 5.86
N ALA A 69 9.49 11.79 5.50
CA ALA A 69 9.46 13.11 6.12
C ALA A 69 8.11 13.82 5.87
N ALA A 70 7.22 13.76 6.86
CA ALA A 70 5.89 14.35 6.79
C ALA A 70 5.94 15.90 6.86
N LYS A 71 5.23 16.57 5.94
CA LYS A 71 5.12 18.04 5.93
C LYS A 71 3.69 18.50 6.23
N ARG A 72 2.70 17.80 5.70
CA ARG A 72 1.27 18.14 5.80
C ARG A 72 0.60 17.34 6.91
N ARG A 73 -0.60 17.76 7.34
CA ARG A 73 -1.38 17.03 8.36
C ARG A 73 -1.71 15.60 7.92
N LEU A 74 -2.16 15.43 6.68
CA LEU A 74 -2.39 14.11 6.10
C LEU A 74 -1.13 13.24 6.12
N ASP A 75 0.02 13.80 5.76
CA ASP A 75 1.29 13.07 5.80
C ASP A 75 1.62 12.59 7.22
N ARG A 76 1.40 13.44 8.25
CA ARG A 76 1.64 13.06 9.65
C ARG A 76 0.68 11.96 10.11
N ALA A 77 -0.59 12.06 9.74
CA ALA A 77 -1.59 11.03 10.03
C ALA A 77 -1.23 9.68 9.41
N MET A 78 -0.75 9.70 8.17
CA MET A 78 -0.29 8.51 7.46
C MET A 78 0.92 7.87 8.15
N VAL A 79 1.95 8.65 8.50
CA VAL A 79 3.15 8.15 9.18
C VAL A 79 2.81 7.62 10.58
N LYS A 80 1.94 8.30 11.33
CA LYS A 80 1.47 7.79 12.63
C LYS A 80 0.74 6.46 12.49
N ALA A 81 -0.19 6.35 11.53
CA ALA A 81 -0.92 5.11 11.29
C ALA A 81 0.01 3.94 10.92
N ALA A 82 1.08 4.21 10.16
CA ALA A 82 2.08 3.20 9.84
C ALA A 82 2.82 2.69 11.10
N TRP A 83 3.20 3.59 12.01
CA TRP A 83 3.87 3.21 13.25
C TRP A 83 2.96 2.50 14.23
N SER A 84 1.73 2.98 14.44
CA SER A 84 0.76 2.30 15.29
C SER A 84 0.46 0.88 14.80
N GLY A 85 0.32 0.70 13.47
CA GLY A 85 0.16 -0.63 12.89
C GLY A 85 1.36 -1.56 13.14
N ALA A 86 2.58 -1.04 13.18
CA ALA A 86 3.78 -1.82 13.47
C ALA A 86 3.96 -2.13 14.97
N GLU A 87 3.53 -1.24 15.86
CA GLU A 87 3.55 -1.45 17.31
C GLU A 87 2.61 -2.58 17.75
N ASP A 88 1.42 -2.66 17.14
CA ASP A 88 0.39 -3.64 17.50
C ASP A 88 0.54 -5.01 16.80
N ALA A 89 1.41 -5.12 15.80
CA ALA A 89 1.55 -6.36 15.03
C ALA A 89 2.24 -7.48 15.82
N ASP A 90 2.09 -8.74 15.41
CA ASP A 90 2.85 -9.88 15.94
C ASP A 90 4.21 -10.01 15.22
N ALA A 91 4.23 -9.66 13.93
CA ALA A 91 5.45 -9.60 13.11
C ALA A 91 5.58 -8.26 12.39
N VAL A 92 6.83 -7.83 12.14
CA VAL A 92 7.13 -6.64 11.35
C VAL A 92 8.06 -7.03 10.22
N VAL A 93 7.70 -6.69 8.98
CA VAL A 93 8.55 -6.79 7.80
C VAL A 93 9.00 -5.38 7.42
N HIS A 94 10.29 -5.12 7.47
CA HIS A 94 10.87 -3.92 6.87
C HIS A 94 11.25 -4.23 5.43
N LEU A 95 10.46 -3.71 4.49
CA LEU A 95 10.65 -3.86 3.07
C LEU A 95 11.48 -2.70 2.51
N ILE A 96 12.63 -3.04 1.91
CA ILE A 96 13.57 -2.08 1.34
C ILE A 96 13.67 -2.28 -0.19
N ASP A 97 13.81 -1.17 -0.93
CA ASP A 97 14.16 -1.20 -2.35
C ASP A 97 15.66 -1.51 -2.51
N ALA A 98 16.01 -2.78 -2.72
CA ALA A 98 17.42 -3.19 -2.83
C ALA A 98 18.13 -2.56 -4.04
N ALA A 99 17.40 -2.24 -5.10
CA ALA A 99 17.97 -1.57 -6.27
C ALA A 99 18.39 -0.13 -5.96
N ALA A 100 17.70 0.55 -5.03
CA ALA A 100 18.11 1.86 -4.53
C ALA A 100 19.44 1.79 -3.75
N TRP A 101 19.60 0.78 -2.90
CA TRP A 101 20.82 0.56 -2.12
C TRP A 101 22.01 0.15 -2.99
N VAL A 102 21.79 -0.71 -3.98
CA VAL A 102 22.83 -1.07 -4.96
C VAL A 102 23.27 0.16 -5.76
N ALA A 103 22.32 1.02 -6.15
CA ALA A 103 22.64 2.26 -6.86
C ALA A 103 23.48 3.23 -6.01
N ASP A 104 23.20 3.34 -4.70
CA ASP A 104 23.97 4.17 -3.75
C ASP A 104 25.41 3.67 -3.60
N ALA A 105 25.58 2.35 -3.43
CA ALA A 105 26.90 1.72 -3.32
C ALA A 105 27.74 1.93 -4.59
N GLU A 106 27.10 2.11 -5.75
CA GLU A 106 27.77 2.42 -7.01
C GLU A 106 27.91 3.92 -7.31
N GLY A 107 27.34 4.81 -6.49
CA GLY A 107 27.30 6.25 -6.72
C GLY A 107 26.46 6.67 -7.93
N LYS A 108 25.40 5.90 -8.26
CA LYS A 108 24.53 6.07 -9.42
C LYS A 108 23.07 6.30 -9.07
N GLU A 109 22.79 6.56 -7.80
CA GLU A 109 21.46 6.73 -7.27
C GLU A 109 20.77 7.99 -7.81
N THR A 110 19.53 7.82 -8.27
CA THR A 110 18.67 8.94 -8.66
C THR A 110 18.23 9.75 -7.43
N ALA A 111 17.75 10.98 -7.63
CA ALA A 111 17.21 11.79 -6.54
C ALA A 111 16.05 11.09 -5.79
N ALA A 112 15.22 10.30 -6.49
CA ALA A 112 14.16 9.51 -5.87
C ALA A 112 14.72 8.38 -4.98
N GLN A 113 15.77 7.69 -5.43
CA GLN A 113 16.45 6.65 -4.65
C GLN A 113 17.14 7.24 -3.41
N LYS A 114 17.78 8.41 -3.52
CA LYS A 114 18.30 9.15 -2.36
C LYS A 114 17.25 9.36 -1.28
N HIS A 115 16.06 9.79 -1.68
CA HIS A 115 14.97 9.99 -0.73
C HIS A 115 14.53 8.68 -0.08
N SER A 116 14.39 7.61 -0.87
CA SER A 116 14.08 6.26 -0.35
C SER A 116 15.11 5.80 0.69
N LEU A 117 16.40 5.97 0.43
CA LEU A 117 17.48 5.58 1.36
C LEU A 117 17.43 6.34 2.68
N VAL A 118 17.10 7.64 2.64
CA VAL A 118 16.92 8.44 3.85
C VAL A 118 15.67 7.98 4.61
N ASP A 119 14.60 7.62 3.91
CA ASP A 119 13.39 7.08 4.52
C ASP A 119 13.64 5.70 5.15
N ASP A 120 14.39 4.80 4.50
CA ASP A 120 14.79 3.50 5.06
C ASP A 120 15.62 3.68 6.34
N ARG A 121 16.57 4.63 6.36
CA ARG A 121 17.34 4.97 7.57
C ARG A 121 16.46 5.46 8.72
N ARG A 122 15.41 6.24 8.44
CA ARG A 122 14.43 6.64 9.47
C ARG A 122 13.67 5.46 10.05
N VAL A 123 13.31 4.48 9.22
CA VAL A 123 12.65 3.27 9.70
C VAL A 123 13.59 2.50 10.64
N ILE A 124 14.87 2.35 10.26
CA ILE A 124 15.89 1.72 11.09
C ILE A 124 16.06 2.42 12.44
N GLU A 125 16.25 3.75 12.43
CA GLU A 125 16.40 4.56 13.66
C GLU A 125 15.22 4.37 14.63
N GLN A 126 13.99 4.31 14.11
CA GLN A 126 12.81 4.11 14.93
C GLN A 126 12.69 2.66 15.45
N LEU A 127 13.05 1.66 14.65
CA LEU A 127 13.15 0.27 15.12
C LEU A 127 14.18 0.14 16.25
N GLN A 128 15.33 0.82 16.12
CA GLN A 128 16.34 0.88 17.19
C GLN A 128 15.78 1.54 18.45
N THR A 129 15.09 2.67 18.30
CA THR A 129 14.52 3.44 19.42
C THR A 129 13.44 2.66 20.17
N SER A 130 12.59 1.92 19.44
CA SER A 130 11.54 1.08 20.02
C SER A 130 12.05 -0.25 20.58
N GLY A 131 13.30 -0.63 20.28
CA GLY A 131 13.87 -1.93 20.63
C GLY A 131 13.20 -3.10 19.89
N ARG A 132 12.43 -2.81 18.84
CA ARG A 132 11.64 -3.79 18.11
C ARG A 132 12.44 -4.40 16.96
N LYS A 133 12.33 -5.72 16.83
CA LYS A 133 12.96 -6.46 15.75
C LYS A 133 12.04 -6.58 14.53
N ALA A 134 12.63 -6.68 13.36
CA ALA A 134 11.93 -6.86 12.10
C ALA A 134 12.57 -7.96 11.24
N ILE A 135 11.77 -8.54 10.33
CA ILE A 135 12.28 -9.29 9.19
C ILE A 135 12.72 -8.27 8.14
N LEU A 136 13.96 -8.35 7.67
CA LEU A 136 14.41 -7.55 6.52
C LEU A 136 13.98 -8.25 5.23
N ALA A 137 13.23 -7.54 4.39
CA ALA A 137 12.90 -7.98 3.04
C ALA A 137 13.53 -7.03 2.01
N LEU A 138 14.53 -7.53 1.29
CA LEU A 138 15.21 -6.81 0.21
C LEU A 138 14.48 -7.07 -1.09
N ASN A 139 13.67 -6.11 -1.53
CA ASN A 139 12.82 -6.24 -2.70
C ASN A 139 13.51 -5.76 -3.98
N LYS A 140 12.95 -6.16 -5.13
CA LYS A 140 13.39 -5.80 -6.49
C LYS A 140 14.77 -6.36 -6.86
N ILE A 141 15.08 -7.57 -6.37
CA ILE A 141 16.35 -8.25 -6.67
C ILE A 141 16.51 -8.60 -8.15
N ASP A 142 15.40 -8.62 -8.90
CA ASP A 142 15.37 -8.85 -10.34
C ASP A 142 16.02 -7.72 -11.16
N LEU A 143 16.27 -6.54 -10.56
CA LEU A 143 16.81 -5.38 -11.25
C LEU A 143 18.35 -5.32 -11.29
N PHE A 144 19.04 -6.24 -10.61
CA PHE A 144 20.51 -6.23 -10.52
C PHE A 144 21.10 -7.62 -10.25
N PRO A 145 22.40 -7.84 -10.54
CA PRO A 145 23.08 -9.09 -10.20
C PRO A 145 23.12 -9.36 -8.69
N HIS A 146 22.70 -10.56 -8.25
CA HIS A 146 22.49 -10.89 -6.84
C HIS A 146 23.75 -10.77 -5.96
N ASP A 147 24.96 -10.89 -6.52
CA ASP A 147 26.22 -10.73 -5.78
C ASP A 147 26.41 -9.32 -5.20
N LYS A 148 25.76 -8.31 -5.79
CA LYS A 148 25.83 -6.92 -5.33
C LYS A 148 25.10 -6.64 -4.02
N VAL A 149 24.25 -7.56 -3.56
CA VAL A 149 23.43 -7.33 -2.37
C VAL A 149 24.14 -7.70 -1.07
N LEU A 150 25.20 -8.52 -1.14
CA LEU A 150 25.90 -9.03 0.06
C LEU A 150 26.46 -7.91 0.95
N PRO A 151 27.11 -6.85 0.43
CA PRO A 151 27.57 -5.74 1.26
C PRO A 151 26.42 -5.00 1.95
N ILE A 152 25.28 -4.86 1.27
CA ILE A 152 24.09 -4.18 1.79
C ILE A 152 23.48 -4.99 2.92
N ILE A 153 23.41 -6.32 2.79
CA ILE A 153 22.96 -7.22 3.86
C ILE A 153 23.86 -7.05 5.09
N ALA A 154 25.18 -7.01 4.91
CA ALA A 154 26.12 -6.84 6.01
C ALA A 154 25.90 -5.49 6.74
N GLU A 155 25.84 -4.39 5.99
CA GLU A 155 25.57 -3.05 6.54
C GLU A 155 24.25 -2.99 7.31
N LEU A 156 23.18 -3.53 6.73
CA LEU A 156 21.86 -3.52 7.37
C LEU A 156 21.81 -4.41 8.60
N ASN A 157 22.50 -5.55 8.59
CA ASN A 157 22.54 -6.47 9.73
C ASN A 157 23.31 -5.89 10.92
N GLU A 158 24.34 -5.07 10.68
CA GLU A 158 25.10 -4.37 11.73
C GLU A 158 24.23 -3.41 12.57
N THR A 159 23.10 -2.96 12.03
CA THR A 159 22.15 -2.10 12.77
C THR A 159 21.51 -2.81 13.97
N GLY A 160 21.52 -4.15 13.98
CA GLY A 160 20.98 -4.98 15.05
C GLY A 160 19.46 -5.05 15.14
N VAL A 161 18.70 -4.42 14.22
CA VAL A 161 17.23 -4.42 14.26
C VAL A 161 16.59 -5.59 13.52
N TYR A 162 17.37 -6.36 12.76
CA TYR A 162 16.85 -7.48 11.98
C TYR A 162 17.21 -8.82 12.60
N ASP A 163 16.25 -9.76 12.58
CA ASP A 163 16.47 -11.12 13.05
C ASP A 163 16.59 -12.12 11.89
N GLU A 164 16.12 -11.74 10.70
CA GLU A 164 16.12 -12.59 9.52
C GLU A 164 16.14 -11.72 8.25
N VAL A 165 16.76 -12.21 7.19
CA VAL A 165 16.91 -11.48 5.92
C VAL A 165 16.40 -12.33 4.77
N HIS A 166 15.49 -11.76 3.98
CA HIS A 166 14.92 -12.35 2.78
C HIS A 166 15.18 -11.49 1.57
N MET A 167 15.67 -12.10 0.49
CA MET A 167 15.81 -11.46 -0.82
C MET A 167 14.59 -11.85 -1.65
N ILE A 168 13.85 -10.85 -2.14
CA ILE A 168 12.60 -11.09 -2.86
C ILE A 168 12.46 -10.24 -4.13
N SER A 169 11.64 -10.74 -5.06
CA SER A 169 11.01 -9.93 -6.09
C SER A 169 9.49 -10.05 -5.90
N ALA A 170 8.87 -9.05 -5.27
CA ALA A 170 7.43 -9.06 -5.05
C ALA A 170 6.63 -9.09 -6.37
N GLU A 171 7.19 -8.54 -7.45
CA GLU A 171 6.56 -8.51 -8.76
C GLU A 171 6.63 -9.87 -9.48
N ASN A 172 7.77 -10.57 -9.36
CA ASN A 172 7.98 -11.86 -10.04
C ASN A 172 7.69 -13.08 -9.15
N GLY A 173 7.48 -12.88 -7.85
CA GLY A 173 7.24 -13.93 -6.86
C GLY A 173 8.51 -14.59 -6.29
N ASP A 174 9.71 -14.22 -6.74
CA ASP A 174 10.95 -14.81 -6.22
C ASP A 174 11.13 -14.51 -4.73
N GLY A 175 11.47 -15.54 -3.95
CA GLY A 175 11.65 -15.47 -2.49
C GLY A 175 10.39 -15.19 -1.66
N VAL A 176 9.25 -14.88 -2.26
CA VAL A 176 8.02 -14.48 -1.55
C VAL A 176 7.49 -15.61 -0.65
N GLU A 177 7.47 -16.85 -1.13
CA GLU A 177 7.04 -18.02 -0.34
C GLU A 177 7.91 -18.23 0.92
N LYS A 178 9.23 -18.02 0.81
CA LYS A 178 10.14 -18.15 1.96
C LYS A 178 9.88 -17.06 3.00
N LEU A 179 9.62 -15.83 2.54
CA LEU A 179 9.23 -14.73 3.40
C LEU A 179 7.87 -15.02 4.07
N GLU A 180 6.90 -15.55 3.33
CA GLU A 180 5.59 -15.94 3.86
C GLU A 180 5.72 -16.96 4.99
N LEU A 181 6.51 -18.01 4.79
CA LEU A 181 6.78 -19.02 5.83
C LEU A 181 7.46 -18.43 7.06
N ALA A 182 8.39 -17.50 6.87
CA ALA A 182 9.05 -16.79 7.97
C ALA A 182 8.07 -15.91 8.75
N ILE A 183 7.12 -15.27 8.08
CA ILE A 183 6.05 -14.50 8.74
C ILE A 183 5.11 -15.46 9.49
N ALA A 184 4.68 -16.55 8.85
CA ALA A 184 3.79 -17.56 9.43
C ALA A 184 4.35 -18.13 10.74
N ALA A 185 5.66 -18.39 10.79
CA ALA A 185 6.35 -18.92 11.97
C ALA A 185 6.34 -17.97 13.18
N ARG A 186 5.98 -16.69 12.99
CA ARG A 186 5.88 -15.67 14.05
C ARG A 186 4.44 -15.41 14.51
N MET A 187 3.45 -16.00 13.86
CA MET A 187 2.05 -15.83 14.26
C MET A 187 1.77 -16.62 15.55
N PRO A 188 1.07 -16.04 16.53
CA PRO A 188 0.76 -16.73 17.78
C PRO A 188 -0.26 -17.85 17.55
N GLU A 189 -0.30 -18.80 18.49
CA GLU A 189 -1.35 -19.82 18.55
C GLU A 189 -2.71 -19.15 18.73
N GLY A 190 -3.69 -19.54 17.91
CA GLY A 190 -4.99 -18.89 17.89
C GLY A 190 -5.89 -19.36 16.76
N HIS A 191 -7.17 -19.03 16.88
CA HIS A 191 -8.16 -19.29 15.83
C HIS A 191 -8.07 -18.22 14.74
N ALA A 192 -8.66 -18.53 13.57
CA ALA A 192 -8.79 -17.56 12.48
C ALA A 192 -9.43 -16.24 12.98
N LEU A 193 -8.77 -15.12 12.67
CA LEU A 193 -9.23 -13.76 12.95
C LEU A 193 -10.28 -13.30 11.93
N TYR A 194 -10.19 -13.81 10.70
CA TYR A 194 -11.09 -13.53 9.58
C TYR A 194 -11.59 -14.82 8.92
N PRO A 195 -12.76 -14.79 8.24
CA PRO A 195 -13.23 -15.90 7.41
C PRO A 195 -12.19 -16.32 6.34
N PRO A 196 -12.07 -17.62 6.01
CA PRO A 196 -11.05 -18.11 5.08
C PRO A 196 -11.17 -17.56 3.65
N ASP A 197 -12.37 -17.18 3.23
CA ASP A 197 -12.69 -16.64 1.91
C ASP A 197 -12.51 -15.11 1.83
N GLN A 198 -12.31 -14.45 2.97
CA GLN A 198 -12.10 -13.01 3.02
C GLN A 198 -10.65 -12.69 2.67
N VAL A 199 -10.42 -12.06 1.51
CA VAL A 199 -9.08 -11.65 1.05
C VAL A 199 -8.64 -10.28 1.59
N ALA A 200 -9.58 -9.41 1.95
CA ALA A 200 -9.31 -8.10 2.51
C ALA A 200 -10.43 -7.63 3.44
N ASP A 201 -10.07 -6.84 4.44
CA ASP A 201 -11.01 -6.13 5.32
C ASP A 201 -11.20 -4.69 4.85
N LEU A 202 -11.79 -4.53 3.67
CA LEU A 202 -12.01 -3.23 3.04
C LEU A 202 -13.42 -3.11 2.47
N PRO A 203 -14.20 -2.08 2.84
CA PRO A 203 -15.50 -1.83 2.21
C PRO A 203 -15.35 -1.64 0.70
N MET A 204 -16.20 -2.30 -0.09
CA MET A 204 -16.16 -2.22 -1.57
C MET A 204 -16.19 -0.79 -2.12
N ARG A 205 -16.90 0.12 -1.42
CA ARG A 205 -16.93 1.55 -1.76
C ARG A 205 -15.55 2.21 -1.68
N LEU A 206 -14.76 1.84 -0.67
CA LEU A 206 -13.41 2.36 -0.49
C LEU A 206 -12.46 1.76 -1.53
N LEU A 207 -12.55 0.44 -1.76
CA LEU A 207 -11.82 -0.22 -2.85
C LEU A 207 -12.10 0.44 -4.21
N ALA A 208 -13.36 0.74 -4.49
CA ALA A 208 -13.74 1.42 -5.73
C ALA A 208 -13.14 2.83 -5.84
N SER A 209 -13.14 3.60 -4.76
CA SER A 209 -12.49 4.92 -4.73
C SER A 209 -10.99 4.81 -5.01
N GLU A 210 -10.38 3.78 -4.43
CA GLU A 210 -8.96 3.49 -4.54
C GLU A 210 -8.55 3.10 -5.97
N VAL A 211 -9.30 2.23 -6.65
CA VAL A 211 -9.07 1.90 -8.06
C VAL A 211 -9.09 3.16 -8.94
N THR A 212 -10.09 4.03 -8.78
CA THR A 212 -10.15 5.29 -9.53
C THR A 212 -8.98 6.21 -9.19
N ARG A 213 -8.57 6.27 -7.92
CA ARG A 213 -7.42 7.05 -7.48
C ARG A 213 -6.12 6.54 -8.09
N GLU A 214 -5.91 5.23 -8.20
CA GLU A 214 -4.77 4.67 -8.93
C GLU A 214 -4.72 5.20 -10.37
N LYS A 215 -5.86 5.21 -11.07
CA LYS A 215 -5.92 5.69 -12.47
C LYS A 215 -5.65 7.19 -12.56
N LEU A 216 -6.11 7.97 -11.59
CA LEU A 216 -5.74 9.38 -11.45
C LEU A 216 -4.23 9.54 -11.25
N MET A 217 -3.61 8.75 -10.38
CA MET A 217 -2.16 8.80 -10.13
C MET A 217 -1.33 8.45 -11.36
N LEU A 218 -1.80 7.50 -12.19
CA LEU A 218 -1.13 7.10 -13.42
C LEU A 218 -1.28 8.14 -14.54
N ARG A 219 -2.43 8.81 -14.63
CA ARG A 219 -2.72 9.77 -15.72
C ARG A 219 -2.32 11.20 -15.43
N LEU A 220 -2.26 11.58 -14.16
CA LEU A 220 -1.92 12.94 -13.74
C LEU A 220 -0.42 13.04 -13.42
N HIS A 221 0.15 14.22 -13.69
CA HIS A 221 1.56 14.50 -13.49
C HIS A 221 1.76 15.51 -12.35
N GLN A 222 3.03 15.76 -12.00
CA GLN A 222 3.43 16.75 -10.99
C GLN A 222 2.82 16.47 -9.60
N GLU A 223 2.53 17.48 -8.79
CA GLU A 223 2.01 17.32 -7.43
C GLU A 223 0.52 16.96 -7.34
N LEU A 224 -0.21 17.02 -8.46
CA LEU A 224 -1.68 16.88 -8.48
C LEU A 224 -2.19 15.54 -7.92
N PRO A 225 -1.60 14.37 -8.24
CA PRO A 225 -1.99 13.09 -7.63
C PRO A 225 -1.99 13.09 -6.09
N TYR A 226 -1.16 13.94 -5.48
CA TYR A 226 -1.01 14.02 -4.03
C TYR A 226 -1.94 15.05 -3.38
N GLN A 227 -2.70 15.82 -4.17
CA GLN A 227 -3.58 16.89 -3.71
C GLN A 227 -5.05 16.67 -4.12
N LEU A 228 -5.43 15.39 -4.24
CA LEU A 228 -6.79 14.96 -4.51
C LEU A 228 -7.25 13.84 -3.57
N MET A 229 -8.56 13.64 -3.51
CA MET A 229 -9.24 12.53 -2.84
C MET A 229 -10.35 12.00 -3.75
N VAL A 230 -10.65 10.71 -3.65
CA VAL A 230 -11.80 10.09 -4.34
C VAL A 230 -12.76 9.55 -3.30
N GLU A 231 -14.02 9.94 -3.39
CA GLU A 231 -15.09 9.49 -2.50
C GLU A 231 -16.18 8.80 -3.32
N THR A 232 -16.67 7.65 -2.86
CA THR A 232 -17.81 6.97 -3.46
C THR A 232 -19.09 7.43 -2.76
N GLU A 233 -19.82 8.36 -3.38
CA GLU A 233 -21.02 9.00 -2.80
C GLU A 233 -22.26 8.11 -2.91
N ALA A 234 -22.40 7.36 -4.01
CA ALA A 234 -23.54 6.48 -4.23
C ALA A 234 -23.11 5.10 -4.76
N TRP A 235 -23.79 4.07 -4.25
CA TRP A 235 -23.67 2.68 -4.67
C TRP A 235 -25.06 2.07 -4.72
N GLU A 236 -25.54 1.81 -5.94
CA GLU A 236 -26.88 1.31 -6.20
C GLU A 236 -26.77 -0.01 -6.96
N GLU A 237 -27.28 -1.09 -6.36
CA GLU A 237 -27.48 -2.35 -7.08
C GLU A 237 -28.68 -2.23 -8.01
N ARG A 238 -28.59 -2.85 -9.17
CA ARG A 238 -29.66 -2.86 -10.17
C ARG A 238 -30.23 -4.26 -10.31
N ASP A 239 -31.49 -4.33 -10.74
CA ASP A 239 -32.22 -5.58 -10.93
C ASP A 239 -31.55 -6.53 -11.95
N ASP A 240 -30.75 -5.99 -12.87
CA ASP A 240 -29.98 -6.75 -13.87
C ASP A 240 -28.64 -7.31 -13.33
N GLY A 241 -28.39 -7.19 -12.02
CA GLY A 241 -27.15 -7.60 -11.36
C GLY A 241 -25.98 -6.64 -11.56
N SER A 242 -26.16 -5.55 -12.32
CA SER A 242 -25.14 -4.51 -12.47
C SER A 242 -25.13 -3.56 -11.29
N VAL A 243 -24.07 -2.76 -11.19
CA VAL A 243 -23.93 -1.74 -10.13
C VAL A 243 -23.73 -0.37 -10.72
N ARG A 244 -24.42 0.63 -10.17
CA ARG A 244 -24.14 2.04 -10.41
C ARG A 244 -23.28 2.58 -9.27
N VAL A 245 -22.11 3.11 -9.64
CA VAL A 245 -21.15 3.70 -8.71
C VAL A 245 -20.98 5.16 -9.07
N GLN A 246 -21.22 6.07 -8.13
CA GLN A 246 -20.99 7.50 -8.30
C GLN A 246 -19.84 7.92 -7.40
N GLN A 247 -18.82 8.54 -8.01
CA GLN A 247 -17.63 8.99 -7.30
C GLN A 247 -17.37 10.47 -7.55
N VAL A 248 -16.91 11.13 -6.51
CA VAL A 248 -16.45 12.52 -6.52
C VAL A 248 -14.94 12.53 -6.37
N ILE A 249 -14.27 13.22 -7.30
CA ILE A 249 -12.85 13.55 -7.26
C ILE A 249 -12.74 14.95 -6.68
N VAL A 250 -12.30 15.05 -5.43
CA VAL A 250 -12.10 16.32 -4.73
C VAL A 250 -10.70 16.82 -5.00
N VAL A 251 -10.58 18.07 -5.44
CA VAL A 251 -9.30 18.76 -5.65
C VAL A 251 -9.27 20.09 -4.92
N GLY A 252 -8.07 20.55 -4.55
CA GLY A 252 -7.93 21.79 -3.79
C GLY A 252 -8.03 23.09 -4.59
N ARG A 253 -7.98 23.08 -5.94
CA ARG A 253 -7.92 24.31 -6.76
C ARG A 253 -8.63 24.14 -8.10
N GLU A 254 -9.13 25.24 -8.68
CA GLU A 254 -9.83 25.19 -9.98
C GLU A 254 -8.91 24.77 -11.15
N ASN A 255 -7.63 25.17 -11.12
CA ASN A 255 -6.65 24.71 -12.09
C ASN A 255 -6.48 23.18 -12.06
N HIS A 256 -6.52 22.58 -10.87
CA HIS A 256 -6.44 21.13 -10.71
C HIS A 256 -7.67 20.42 -11.28
N LYS A 257 -8.86 20.99 -11.09
CA LYS A 257 -10.09 20.47 -11.71
C LYS A 257 -9.99 20.48 -13.23
N SER A 258 -9.45 21.56 -13.79
CA SER A 258 -9.23 21.66 -15.23
C SER A 258 -8.25 20.59 -15.76
N MET A 259 -7.20 20.28 -14.99
CA MET A 259 -6.26 19.20 -15.32
C MET A 259 -6.88 17.80 -15.24
N VAL A 260 -7.70 17.53 -14.21
CA VAL A 260 -8.44 16.26 -14.07
C VAL A 260 -9.41 16.05 -15.23
N LEU A 261 -10.15 17.09 -15.61
CA LEU A 261 -11.07 17.03 -16.75
C LEU A 261 -10.29 16.83 -18.06
N GLY A 262 -9.21 17.59 -18.25
CA GLY A 262 -8.43 17.60 -19.49
C GLY A 262 -9.17 18.26 -20.65
N LYS A 263 -8.48 18.39 -21.78
CA LYS A 263 -9.03 19.02 -23.00
C LYS A 263 -10.29 18.29 -23.46
N GLY A 264 -11.43 18.99 -23.46
CA GLY A 264 -12.73 18.41 -23.86
C GLY A 264 -13.22 17.25 -22.98
N GLY A 265 -12.71 17.12 -21.75
CA GLY A 265 -13.05 16.01 -20.86
C GLY A 265 -12.31 14.70 -21.20
N GLN A 266 -11.28 14.73 -22.04
CA GLN A 266 -10.62 13.50 -22.50
C GLN A 266 -9.92 12.74 -21.36
N THR A 267 -9.26 13.47 -20.45
CA THR A 267 -8.50 12.85 -19.34
C THR A 267 -9.44 12.11 -18.40
N ILE A 268 -10.54 12.73 -17.97
CA ILE A 268 -11.51 12.07 -17.08
C ILE A 268 -12.24 10.90 -17.75
N LYS A 269 -12.47 10.96 -19.06
CA LYS A 269 -13.02 9.84 -19.83
C LYS A 269 -12.07 8.64 -19.86
N ASP A 270 -10.78 8.88 -20.08
CA ASP A 270 -9.77 7.82 -20.05
C ASP A 270 -9.66 7.19 -18.66
N ILE A 271 -9.63 8.02 -17.60
CA ILE A 271 -9.64 7.57 -16.20
C ILE A 271 -10.87 6.71 -15.93
N GLY A 272 -12.06 7.20 -16.27
CA GLY A 272 -13.31 6.48 -16.06
C GLY A 272 -13.38 5.17 -16.85
N ARG A 273 -12.81 5.10 -18.06
CA ARG A 273 -12.72 3.85 -18.82
C ARG A 273 -11.87 2.81 -18.09
N MET A 274 -10.63 3.17 -17.72
CA MET A 274 -9.70 2.24 -17.07
C MET A 274 -10.21 1.80 -15.68
N ALA A 275 -10.77 2.71 -14.90
CA ALA A 275 -11.31 2.39 -13.59
C ALA A 275 -12.54 1.47 -13.69
N ARG A 276 -13.43 1.73 -14.64
CA ARG A 276 -14.61 0.88 -14.86
C ARG A 276 -14.25 -0.52 -15.33
N GLU A 277 -13.25 -0.65 -16.21
CA GLU A 277 -12.76 -1.93 -16.71
C GLU A 277 -12.25 -2.80 -15.55
N GLU A 278 -11.33 -2.25 -14.75
CA GLU A 278 -10.79 -2.94 -13.58
C GLU A 278 -11.86 -3.25 -12.53
N LEU A 279 -12.76 -2.32 -12.22
CA LEU A 279 -13.85 -2.58 -11.27
C LEU A 279 -14.82 -3.65 -11.76
N SER A 280 -15.02 -3.78 -13.07
CA SER A 280 -15.90 -4.81 -13.61
C SER A 280 -15.28 -6.20 -13.50
N GLU A 281 -13.96 -6.29 -13.70
CA GLU A 281 -13.20 -7.52 -13.47
C GLU A 281 -13.18 -7.91 -11.99
N MET A 282 -12.85 -6.96 -11.11
CA MET A 282 -12.76 -7.21 -9.67
C MET A 282 -14.10 -7.62 -9.03
N LEU A 283 -15.23 -7.07 -9.51
CA LEU A 283 -16.56 -7.38 -8.97
C LEU A 283 -17.28 -8.50 -9.73
N ASP A 284 -16.64 -9.07 -10.76
CA ASP A 284 -17.22 -10.05 -11.68
C ASP A 284 -18.64 -9.68 -12.16
N ARG A 285 -18.87 -8.38 -12.38
CA ARG A 285 -20.16 -7.86 -12.82
C ARG A 285 -20.03 -6.51 -13.50
N LYS A 286 -21.06 -6.14 -14.25
CA LYS A 286 -21.08 -4.88 -14.99
C LYS A 286 -21.11 -3.66 -14.06
N VAL A 287 -20.17 -2.73 -14.24
CA VAL A 287 -20.09 -1.48 -13.48
C VAL A 287 -20.47 -0.26 -14.32
N HIS A 288 -21.41 0.55 -13.82
CA HIS A 288 -21.78 1.85 -14.34
C HIS A 288 -21.14 2.96 -13.48
N LEU A 289 -19.88 3.30 -13.80
CA LEU A 289 -19.10 4.31 -13.08
C LEU A 289 -19.38 5.73 -13.59
N PHE A 290 -19.73 6.63 -12.65
CA PHE A 290 -19.88 8.06 -12.89
C PHE A 290 -18.86 8.83 -12.07
N LEU A 291 -18.08 9.70 -12.72
CA LEU A 291 -17.05 10.52 -12.09
C LEU A 291 -17.42 12.00 -12.15
N PHE A 292 -17.39 12.66 -11.00
CA PHE A 292 -17.56 14.11 -10.87
C PHE A 292 -16.29 14.74 -10.32
N VAL A 293 -16.02 16.01 -10.65
CA VAL A 293 -14.88 16.75 -10.10
C VAL A 293 -15.38 17.94 -9.32
N LYS A 294 -15.02 18.01 -8.04
CA LYS A 294 -15.40 19.07 -7.11
C LYS A 294 -14.15 19.80 -6.62
N VAL A 295 -14.24 21.12 -6.49
CA VAL A 295 -13.18 21.93 -5.86
C VAL A 295 -13.59 22.21 -4.42
N ASP A 296 -12.69 21.89 -3.50
CA ASP A 296 -12.82 22.19 -2.08
C ASP A 296 -11.43 22.50 -1.53
N GLU A 297 -11.11 23.78 -1.33
CA GLU A 297 -9.79 24.21 -0.83
C GLU A 297 -9.48 23.69 0.57
N ARG A 298 -10.51 23.34 1.36
CA ARG A 298 -10.38 22.96 2.76
C ARG A 298 -10.50 21.46 2.99
N TRP A 299 -10.56 20.64 1.94
CA TRP A 299 -10.79 19.19 2.11
C TRP A 299 -9.74 18.53 3.02
N GLN A 300 -8.46 18.96 2.98
CA GLN A 300 -7.39 18.46 3.86
C GLN A 300 -7.53 18.92 5.32
N GLU A 301 -8.41 19.86 5.62
CA GLU A 301 -8.66 20.39 6.96
C GLU A 301 -9.99 19.88 7.55
N ARG A 302 -10.77 19.09 6.80
CA ARG A 302 -12.01 18.50 7.29
C ARG A 302 -11.72 17.19 8.02
N ARG A 303 -12.17 17.07 9.27
CA ARG A 303 -12.04 15.82 10.08
C ARG A 303 -12.65 14.60 9.38
N GLU A 304 -13.78 14.78 8.71
CA GLU A 304 -14.50 13.75 7.96
C GLU A 304 -13.61 13.07 6.91
N SER A 305 -12.74 13.83 6.23
CA SER A 305 -11.83 13.31 5.21
C SER A 305 -10.77 12.36 5.75
N TYR A 306 -10.54 12.34 7.06
CA TYR A 306 -9.60 11.45 7.74
C TYR A 306 -10.33 10.24 8.32
N GLN A 307 -11.50 10.46 8.93
CA GLN A 307 -12.33 9.39 9.49
C GLN A 307 -12.71 8.34 8.44
N GLY A 308 -13.07 8.76 7.23
CA GLY A 308 -13.39 7.84 6.13
C GLY A 308 -12.20 6.99 5.65
N LEU A 309 -10.98 7.40 5.99
CA LEU A 309 -9.74 6.68 5.70
C LEU A 309 -9.21 5.95 6.95
N GLY A 310 -9.91 5.97 8.08
CA GLY A 310 -9.41 5.40 9.34
C GLY A 310 -8.14 6.11 9.87
N LEU A 311 -7.95 7.39 9.52
CA LEU A 311 -6.80 8.19 9.95
C LEU A 311 -7.18 9.11 11.11
N GLU A 312 -6.21 9.35 12.00
CA GLU A 312 -6.35 10.34 13.05
C GLU A 312 -6.12 11.76 12.54
N PHE A 313 -7.00 12.69 12.91
CA PHE A 313 -6.90 14.08 12.50
C PHE A 313 -5.95 14.92 13.38
N ASP A 314 -5.93 14.63 14.69
CA ASP A 314 -5.23 15.42 15.72
C ASP A 314 -3.77 14.97 15.88
N VAL A 315 -3.01 15.15 14.80
CA VAL A 315 -1.57 14.83 14.64
C VAL A 315 -0.74 15.98 14.09
#